data_AF-D8UCC1-F1
#
_entry.id   AF-D8UCC1-F1
#
_cell.length_a   1.000
_cell.length_b   1.000
_cell.length_c   1.000
_cell.angle_alpha   90.00
_cell.angle_beta   90.00
_cell.angle_gamma   90.00
#
_symmetry.space_group_name_H-M   'P 1'
#
loop_
_entity.id
_entity.type
_entity.pdbx_description
1 polymer ?
#
loop_
_entity_poly.entity_id
_entity_poly.type
_entity_poly.pdbx_seq_one_letter_code
_entity_poly.pdbx_strand_id
1 'polypeptide(L)'
;GCCGCDWKGPGGHMLGCCGCDWKGPGGHMLGCRACDWKGPGGSMLGCCGCDWKGPGGHMLGCCGCDWKGPGGSMLGCRACDWKGPGGSMLGCC
;
A
#
# COMPACT_ATOMS: atom_id res chain seq x y z
N GLY A 1 -16.76 -5.74 2.50
CA GLY A 1 -15.62 -5.79 1.58
C GLY A 1 -16.10 -5.49 0.19
N CYS A 2 -15.38 -4.63 -0.52
CA CYS A 2 -15.72 -4.23 -1.89
C CYS A 2 -14.80 -5.00 -2.86
N CYS A 3 -15.34 -5.48 -3.98
CA CYS A 3 -14.56 -6.20 -4.99
C CYS A 3 -14.54 -5.38 -6.28
N GLY A 4 -13.37 -5.17 -6.90
CA GLY A 4 -13.29 -4.52 -8.22
C GLY A 4 -13.61 -3.02 -8.21
N CYS A 5 -13.16 -2.29 -7.19
CA CYS A 5 -13.44 -0.86 -7.07
C CYS A 5 -12.24 0.00 -7.46
N ASP A 6 -12.44 0.90 -8.42
CA ASP A 6 -11.48 1.95 -8.78
C ASP A 6 -11.85 3.25 -8.07
N TRP A 7 -10.98 3.71 -7.16
CA TRP A 7 -11.16 4.99 -6.49
C TRP A 7 -10.19 6.01 -7.05
N LYS A 8 -10.74 7.15 -7.48
CA LYS A 8 -9.96 8.32 -7.90
C LYS A 8 -10.37 9.52 -7.07
N GLY A 9 -9.45 10.05 -6.29
CA GLY A 9 -9.70 11.23 -5.47
C GLY A 9 -8.69 11.42 -4.34
N PRO A 10 -8.57 12.64 -3.81
CA PRO A 10 -7.76 12.91 -2.64
C PRO A 10 -8.43 12.37 -1.37
N GLY A 11 -7.70 11.56 -0.61
CA GLY A 11 -8.15 11.06 0.69
C GLY A 11 -9.28 10.03 0.63
N GLY A 12 -9.16 8.99 1.46
CA GLY A 12 -10.23 8.06 1.77
C GLY A 12 -9.73 6.74 2.31
N HIS A 13 -10.66 5.84 2.62
CA HIS A 13 -10.36 4.59 3.31
C HIS A 13 -11.00 3.40 2.60
N MET A 14 -10.20 2.38 2.33
CA MET A 14 -10.66 1.07 1.86
C MET A 14 -10.48 0.05 2.98
N LEU A 15 -11.54 -0.67 3.29
CA LEU A 15 -11.58 -1.66 4.37
C LEU A 15 -12.07 -3.01 3.83
N GLY A 16 -11.20 -4.01 3.90
CA GLY A 16 -11.51 -5.38 3.49
C GLY A 16 -11.86 -5.49 2.01
N CYS A 17 -11.16 -4.75 1.15
CA CYS A 17 -11.40 -4.77 -0.29
C CYS A 17 -10.54 -5.82 -1.00
N CYS A 18 -11.02 -6.35 -2.12
CA CYS A 18 -10.29 -7.30 -2.95
C CYS A 18 -10.24 -6.79 -4.41
N GLY A 19 -9.05 -6.72 -5.02
CA GLY A 19 -8.96 -6.31 -6.43
C GLY A 19 -9.36 -4.85 -6.64
N CYS A 20 -8.73 -3.92 -5.93
CA CYS A 20 -9.10 -2.50 -5.99
C CYS A 20 -7.90 -1.64 -6.36
N ASP A 21 -8.13 -0.63 -7.21
CA ASP A 21 -7.12 0.35 -7.57
C ASP A 21 -7.45 1.70 -6.91
N TRP A 22 -6.51 2.21 -6.14
CA TRP A 22 -6.56 3.55 -5.59
C TRP A 22 -5.65 4.48 -6.37
N LYS A 23 -6.18 5.60 -6.83
CA LYS A 23 -5.38 6.65 -7.47
C LYS A 23 -5.69 8.02 -6.86
N GLY A 24 -4.76 8.52 -6.07
CA GLY A 24 -4.89 9.83 -5.45
C GLY A 24 -3.93 10.03 -4.29
N PRO A 25 -3.73 11.28 -3.87
CA PRO A 25 -2.90 11.60 -2.72
C PRO A 25 -3.62 11.23 -1.42
N GLY A 26 -2.89 10.56 -0.52
CA GLY A 26 -3.36 10.24 0.83
C GLY A 26 -4.52 9.24 0.89
N GLY A 27 -4.63 8.59 2.06
CA GLY A 27 -5.68 7.63 2.39
C GLY A 27 -5.12 6.33 2.98
N HIS A 28 -6.01 5.40 3.30
CA HIS A 28 -5.66 4.20 4.05
C HIS A 28 -6.34 2.95 3.50
N MET A 29 -5.59 1.86 3.39
CA MET A 29 -6.09 0.52 3.08
C MET A 29 -5.91 -0.37 4.30
N LEU A 30 -6.98 -0.97 4.80
CA LEU A 30 -6.95 -1.92 5.91
C LEU A 30 -7.50 -3.27 5.46
N GLY A 31 -6.69 -4.32 5.62
CA GLY A 31 -7.13 -5.70 5.37
C GLY A 31 -7.47 -5.98 3.91
N CYS A 32 -6.87 -5.24 2.97
CA CYS A 32 -7.17 -5.38 1.55
C CYS A 32 -6.32 -6.50 0.91
N ARG A 33 -6.79 -7.06 -0.20
CA ARG A 33 -6.07 -8.08 -0.97
C ARG A 33 -6.00 -7.72 -2.44
N ALA A 34 -4.86 -7.96 -3.08
CA ALA A 34 -4.68 -7.73 -4.51
C ALA A 34 -5.08 -6.30 -4.92
N CYS A 35 -4.50 -5.29 -4.26
CA CYS A 35 -4.84 -3.88 -4.51
C CYS A 35 -3.64 -3.08 -4.99
N ASP A 36 -3.86 -2.18 -5.94
CA ASP A 36 -2.85 -1.24 -6.45
C ASP A 36 -3.09 0.14 -5.84
N TRP A 37 -2.06 0.74 -5.23
CA TRP A 37 -2.07 2.13 -4.79
C TRP A 37 -1.17 2.98 -5.68
N LYS A 38 -1.72 4.05 -6.25
CA LYS A 38 -1.00 5.03 -7.07
C LYS A 38 -1.21 6.44 -6.53
N GLY A 39 -0.22 6.95 -5.81
CA GLY A 39 -0.27 8.31 -5.32
C GLY A 39 0.72 8.58 -4.19
N PRO A 40 0.97 9.86 -3.90
CA PRO A 40 1.83 10.25 -2.79
C PRO A 40 1.11 10.06 -1.46
N GLY A 41 1.83 9.48 -0.49
CA GLY A 41 1.35 9.32 0.89
C GLY A 41 0.17 8.37 1.06
N GLY A 42 -0.05 7.97 2.31
CA GLY A 42 -1.10 7.06 2.76
C GLY A 42 -0.54 5.85 3.51
N SER A 43 -1.39 4.89 3.86
CA SER A 43 -0.96 3.72 4.64
C SER A 43 -1.72 2.44 4.29
N MET A 44 -1.00 1.32 4.20
CA MET A 44 -1.54 -0.02 4.10
C MET A 44 -1.30 -0.78 5.40
N LEU A 45 -2.35 -1.41 5.94
CA LEU A 45 -2.29 -2.17 7.18
C LEU A 45 -2.92 -3.55 6.97
N GLY A 46 -2.14 -4.61 7.18
CA GLY A 46 -2.62 -5.99 7.10
C GLY A 46 -3.06 -6.40 5.69
N CYS A 47 -2.47 -5.82 4.65
CA CYS A 47 -2.83 -6.09 3.27
C CYS A 47 -2.00 -7.23 2.68
N CYS A 48 -2.55 -7.97 1.71
CA CYS A 48 -1.82 -9.04 1.00
C CYS A 48 -1.82 -8.85 -0.51
N GLY A 49 -0.67 -9.03 -1.17
CA GLY A 49 -0.58 -8.99 -2.63
C GLY A 49 -0.80 -7.59 -3.19
N CYS A 50 -0.33 -6.54 -2.50
CA CYS A 50 -0.62 -5.16 -2.88
C CYS A 50 0.61 -4.45 -3.46
N ASP A 51 0.42 -3.67 -4.52
CA ASP A 51 1.45 -2.80 -5.08
C ASP A 51 1.24 -1.36 -4.59
N TRP A 52 2.32 -0.71 -4.20
CA TRP A 52 2.38 0.73 -3.93
C TRP A 52 3.26 1.43 -4.95
N LYS A 53 2.73 2.48 -5.57
CA LYS A 53 3.41 3.32 -6.56
C LYS A 53 3.25 4.78 -6.17
N GLY A 54 4.29 5.38 -5.63
CA GLY A 54 4.29 6.79 -5.25
C GLY A 54 5.25 7.10 -4.12
N PRO A 55 5.53 8.40 -3.91
CA PRO A 55 6.44 8.82 -2.86
C PRO A 55 5.77 8.80 -1.49
N GLY A 56 6.51 8.32 -0.48
CA GLY A 56 6.07 8.33 0.92
C GLY A 56 4.88 7.41 1.24
N GLY A 57 4.63 7.23 2.54
CA GLY A 57 3.58 6.37 3.08
C GLY A 57 4.12 5.21 3.92
N HIS A 58 3.22 4.35 4.41
CA HIS A 58 3.57 3.28 5.34
C HIS A 58 2.87 1.96 5.02
N MET A 59 3.59 0.86 5.05
CA MET A 59 3.04 -0.50 5.06
C MET A 59 3.31 -1.13 6.42
N LEU A 60 2.28 -1.66 7.08
CA LEU A 60 2.40 -2.36 8.34
C LEU A 60 1.73 -3.73 8.27
N GLY A 61 2.48 -4.80 8.59
CA GLY A 61 1.93 -6.15 8.67
C GLY A 61 1.42 -6.70 7.34
N CYS A 62 1.96 -6.23 6.22
CA CYS A 62 1.53 -6.64 4.89
C CYS A 62 2.30 -7.87 4.38
N CYS A 63 1.74 -8.65 3.46
CA CYS A 63 2.41 -9.82 2.89
C CYS A 63 2.39 -9.83 1.37
N GLY A 64 3.51 -10.08 0.71
CA GLY A 64 3.59 -10.12 -0.76
C GLY A 64 3.34 -8.76 -1.37
N CYS A 65 3.98 -7.70 -0.87
CA CYS A 65 3.73 -6.33 -1.32
C CYS A 65 4.93 -5.70 -2.02
N ASP A 66 4.69 -5.05 -3.14
CA ASP A 66 5.69 -4.27 -3.87
C ASP A 66 5.59 -2.79 -3.52
N TRP A 67 6.71 -2.12 -3.34
CA TRP A 67 6.79 -0.68 -3.22
C TRP A 67 7.68 -0.08 -4.29
N LYS A 68 7.15 0.92 -5.00
CA LYS A 68 7.81 1.64 -6.08
C LYS A 68 7.68 3.13 -5.84
N GLY A 69 8.75 3.76 -5.37
CA GLY A 69 8.78 5.20 -5.13
C GLY A 69 9.76 5.60 -4.04
N PRO A 70 10.13 6.88 -4.01
CA PRO A 70 11.05 7.39 -3.01
C PRO A 70 10.35 7.61 -1.65
N GLY A 71 11.05 7.35 -0.56
CA GLY A 71 10.50 7.55 0.78
C GLY A 71 9.46 6.51 1.20
N GLY A 72 9.20 6.47 2.52
CA GLY A 72 8.18 5.61 3.14
C GLY A 72 8.77 4.55 4.07
N SER A 73 7.91 3.74 4.69
CA SER A 73 8.35 2.72 5.64
C SER A 73 7.53 1.43 5.54
N MET A 74 8.21 0.29 5.58
CA MET A 74 7.58 -1.03 5.75
C MET A 74 7.94 -1.57 7.12
N LEU A 75 6.94 -2.03 7.88
CA LEU A 75 7.13 -2.56 9.22
C LEU A 75 6.40 -3.89 9.41
N GLY A 76 7.14 -4.94 9.76
CA GLY A 76 6.59 -6.27 10.00
C GLY A 76 5.92 -6.90 8.77
N CYS A 77 6.36 -6.52 7.57
CA CYS A 77 5.83 -7.10 6.34
C CYS A 77 6.56 -8.40 5.97
N ARG A 78 6.00 -9.21 5.08
CA ARG A 78 6.61 -10.47 4.64
C ARG A 78 6.63 -10.56 3.12
N ALA A 79 7.71 -11.07 2.53
CA ALA A 79 7.89 -11.15 1.08
C ALA A 79 7.59 -9.80 0.39
N CYS A 80 8.24 -8.73 0.85
CA CYS A 80 8.07 -7.40 0.29
C CYS A 80 9.27 -6.97 -0.55
N ASP A 81 8.98 -6.26 -1.63
CA ASP A 81 9.97 -5.77 -2.57
C ASP A 81 9.97 -4.24 -2.56
N TRP A 82 11.15 -3.62 -2.43
CA TRP A 82 11.26 -2.16 -2.40
C TRP A 82 12.12 -1.64 -3.55
N LYS A 83 11.56 -0.72 -4.32
CA LYS A 83 12.19 -0.07 -5.47
C LYS A 83 12.06 1.45 -5.33
N GLY A 84 13.05 2.08 -4.71
CA GLY A 84 13.16 3.53 -4.66
C GLY A 84 14.12 4.03 -3.58
N PRO A 85 14.63 5.26 -3.70
CA PRO A 85 15.55 5.81 -2.72
C PRO A 85 14.83 6.31 -1.44
N GLY A 86 15.48 6.23 -0.28
CA GLY A 86 15.03 6.92 0.95
C GLY A 86 13.94 6.22 1.78
N GLY A 87 13.78 4.90 1.67
CA GLY A 87 12.84 4.11 2.48
C GLY A 87 13.47 3.45 3.70
N SER A 88 12.63 2.97 4.62
CA SER A 88 13.04 2.10 5.74
C SER A 88 12.25 0.80 5.74
N MET A 89 12.94 -0.33 5.81
CA MET A 89 12.34 -1.65 5.97
C MET A 89 12.74 -2.24 7.32
N LEU A 90 11.77 -2.44 8.20
CA LEU A 90 11.96 -3.01 9.53
C LEU A 90 11.12 -4.27 9.68
N GLY A 91 11.77 -5.41 9.92
CA GLY A 91 11.07 -6.68 10.09
C GLY A 91 10.43 -7.22 8.81
N CYS A 92 10.93 -6.83 7.62
CA CYS A 92 10.62 -7.52 6.38
C CYS A 92 11.34 -8.88 6.34
N CYS A 93 10.57 -9.96 6.26
CA CYS A 93 11.06 -11.34 6.28
C CYS A 93 10.67 -12.12 5.01
#